data_AF-A0A8X6XF98-F1
#
_entry.id   AF-A0A8X6XF98-F1
#
_cell.length_a   1.000
_cell.length_b   1.000
_cell.length_c   1.000
_cell.angle_alpha   90.00
_cell.angle_beta   90.00
_cell.angle_gamma   90.00
#
_symmetry.space_group_name_H-M   'P 1'
#
loop_
_entity.id
_entity.type
_entity.pdbx_description
1 polymer ?
#
loop_
_entity_poly.entity_id
_entity_poly.type
_entity_poly.pdbx_seq_one_letter_code
_entity_poly.pdbx_strand_id
1 'polypeptide(L)'
;MPILAPTVPSSSNRREQVVWTRLRLGHTRLTHRHLLFGEPPPYCEKCNVSLSVKHILCDCPHSNHLRHRLFNSVDFTITSILNNSINSSLVFKFISIKGFIHHI
;
A
#
# COMPACT_ATOMS: atom_id res chain seq x y z
N MET A 1 16.99 -17.14 -8.56
CA MET A 1 17.23 -17.11 -7.11
C MET A 1 16.60 -15.83 -6.55
N PRO A 2 15.46 -15.82 -5.83
CA PRO A 2 15.06 -14.64 -5.10
C PRO A 2 15.61 -14.70 -3.66
N ILE A 3 16.41 -13.68 -3.35
CA ILE A 3 16.88 -13.33 -2.01
C ILE A 3 15.73 -12.58 -1.33
N LEU A 4 14.99 -13.22 -0.43
CA LEU A 4 14.06 -12.51 0.44
C LEU A 4 14.30 -13.00 1.87
N ALA A 5 15.21 -12.31 2.55
CA ALA A 5 15.27 -12.32 4.00
C ALA A 5 13.88 -11.92 4.55
N PRO A 6 13.35 -12.63 5.57
CA PRO A 6 12.05 -12.34 6.12
C PRO A 6 12.13 -11.08 6.99
N THR A 7 12.07 -9.90 6.37
CA THR A 7 11.81 -8.64 7.08
C THR A 7 10.32 -8.45 7.33
N VAL A 8 9.59 -9.55 7.50
CA VAL A 8 8.18 -9.56 7.90
C VAL A 8 8.12 -9.26 9.40
N PRO A 9 7.30 -8.29 9.83
CA PRO A 9 7.15 -7.99 11.25
C PRO A 9 6.65 -9.26 11.96
N SER A 10 7.42 -9.71 12.94
CA SER A 10 7.29 -10.99 13.65
C SER A 10 5.96 -11.18 14.40
N SER A 11 5.15 -10.13 14.53
CA SER A 11 3.85 -10.11 15.21
C SER A 11 2.64 -10.04 14.28
N SER A 12 2.82 -10.27 12.97
CA SER A 12 1.76 -10.09 11.96
C SER A 12 1.19 -11.42 11.43
N ASN A 13 -0.13 -11.51 11.33
CA ASN A 13 -0.82 -12.72 10.82
C ASN A 13 -0.37 -13.03 9.39
N ARG A 14 -0.45 -14.30 8.94
CA ARG A 14 -0.05 -14.70 7.56
C ARG A 14 -0.64 -13.81 6.46
N ARG A 15 -1.89 -13.35 6.64
CA ARG A 15 -2.55 -12.40 5.71
C ARG A 15 -1.83 -11.05 5.66
N GLU A 16 -1.43 -10.54 6.81
CA GLU A 16 -0.71 -9.27 6.90
C GLU A 16 0.66 -9.39 6.26
N GLN A 17 1.37 -10.49 6.48
CA GLN A 17 2.66 -10.75 5.82
C GLN A 17 2.54 -10.79 4.29
N VAL A 18 1.48 -11.41 3.76
CA VAL A 18 1.21 -11.46 2.32
C VAL A 18 0.92 -10.05 1.77
N VAL A 19 0.03 -9.31 2.42
CA VAL A 19 -0.29 -7.93 2.03
C VAL A 19 0.97 -7.07 2.08
N TRP A 20 1.82 -7.27 3.11
CA TRP A 20 3.03 -6.50 3.25
C TRP A 20 4.03 -6.79 2.14
N THR A 21 4.22 -8.08 1.82
CA THR A 21 5.07 -8.52 0.72
C THR A 21 4.57 -8.00 -0.63
N ARG A 22 3.26 -8.04 -0.89
CA ARG A 22 2.65 -7.48 -2.11
C ARG A 22 2.89 -5.98 -2.25
N LEU A 23 2.72 -5.23 -1.16
CA LEU A 23 3.01 -3.80 -1.10
C LEU A 23 4.49 -3.52 -1.30
N ARG A 24 5.37 -4.35 -0.71
CA ARG A 24 6.82 -4.21 -0.87
C ARG A 24 7.26 -4.36 -2.31
N LEU A 25 6.68 -5.33 -2.99
CA LEU A 25 6.93 -5.58 -4.40
C LEU A 25 6.27 -4.54 -5.32
N GLY A 26 5.34 -3.72 -4.81
CA GLY A 26 4.55 -2.78 -5.63
C GLY A 26 3.51 -3.46 -6.54
N HIS A 27 3.42 -4.79 -6.49
CA HIS A 27 2.58 -5.61 -7.34
C HIS A 27 1.26 -5.95 -6.64
N THR A 28 0.36 -4.97 -6.60
CA THR A 28 -1.01 -5.19 -6.10
C THR A 28 -1.93 -5.59 -7.24
N ARG A 29 -2.92 -6.45 -6.97
CA ARG A 29 -3.84 -6.93 -8.00
C ARG A 29 -4.61 -5.77 -8.67
N LEU A 30 -4.80 -4.66 -7.96
CA LEU A 30 -5.31 -3.40 -8.53
C LEU A 30 -4.41 -2.86 -9.63
N THR A 31 -3.14 -2.61 -9.32
CA THR A 31 -2.20 -1.99 -10.25
C THR A 31 -1.80 -2.90 -11.40
N HIS A 32 -1.95 -4.21 -11.26
CA HIS A 32 -1.57 -5.17 -12.31
C HIS A 32 -2.72 -5.75 -13.11
N ARG A 33 -3.99 -5.55 -12.71
CA ARG A 33 -5.15 -6.09 -13.47
C ARG A 33 -5.19 -5.57 -14.89
N HIS A 34 -4.86 -4.30 -15.09
CA HIS A 34 -4.80 -3.68 -16.41
C HIS A 34 -3.71 -4.28 -17.32
N LEU A 35 -2.57 -4.70 -16.74
CA LEU A 35 -1.50 -5.37 -17.48
C LEU A 35 -1.82 -6.83 -17.79
N LEU A 36 -2.52 -7.51 -16.88
CA LEU A 36 -2.84 -8.94 -16.99
C LEU A 36 -4.06 -9.20 -17.89
N PHE A 37 -5.05 -8.31 -17.90
CA PHE A 37 -6.34 -8.52 -18.58
C PHE A 37 -6.66 -7.46 -19.64
N GLY A 38 -5.78 -6.47 -19.86
CA GLY A 38 -6.04 -5.37 -20.80
C GLY A 38 -7.17 -4.43 -20.38
N GLU A 39 -7.62 -4.53 -19.12
CA GLU A 39 -8.61 -3.62 -18.55
C GLU A 39 -8.06 -2.19 -18.46
N PRO A 40 -8.91 -1.15 -18.40
CA PRO A 40 -8.44 0.21 -18.16
C PRO A 40 -7.68 0.30 -16.83
N PRO A 41 -6.59 1.08 -16.77
CA PRO A 41 -5.83 1.27 -15.54
C PRO A 41 -6.78 1.82 -14.46
N PRO A 42 -6.75 1.26 -13.24
CA PRO A 42 -7.56 1.81 -12.16
C PRO A 42 -7.13 3.25 -11.94
N TYR A 43 -8.10 4.14 -11.76
CA TYR A 43 -7.86 5.55 -11.45
C TYR A 43 -8.42 5.88 -10.08
N CYS A 44 -7.77 6.81 -9.39
CA CYS A 44 -8.35 7.38 -8.18
C CYS A 44 -9.51 8.28 -8.61
N GLU A 45 -10.74 7.92 -8.32
CA GLU A 45 -11.94 8.74 -8.63
C GLU A 45 -11.85 10.17 -8.11
N LYS A 46 -11.10 10.39 -7.02
CA LYS A 46 -10.94 11.71 -6.40
C LYS A 46 -9.84 12.55 -7.04
N CYS A 47 -8.79 11.91 -7.57
CA CYS A 47 -7.61 12.61 -8.08
C CYS A 47 -7.49 12.52 -9.60
N ASN A 48 -8.31 11.69 -10.25
CA ASN A 48 -8.35 11.42 -11.68
C ASN A 48 -6.97 11.04 -12.28
N VAL A 49 -6.11 10.41 -11.47
CA VAL A 49 -4.79 9.89 -11.85
C VAL A 49 -4.74 8.38 -11.69
N SER A 50 -3.76 7.74 -12.32
CA SER A 50 -3.52 6.30 -12.19
C SER A 50 -3.36 5.89 -10.73
N LEU A 51 -4.22 4.97 -10.30
CA LEU A 51 -4.20 4.42 -8.95
C LEU A 51 -2.97 3.51 -8.84
N SER A 52 -2.02 3.91 -8.02
CA SER A 52 -0.81 3.14 -7.68
C SER A 52 -0.71 2.95 -6.18
N VAL A 53 0.05 1.94 -5.73
CA VAL A 53 0.36 1.75 -4.30
C VAL A 53 0.98 3.02 -3.71
N LYS A 54 1.91 3.64 -4.44
CA LYS A 54 2.49 4.93 -4.10
C LYS A 54 1.43 6.03 -4.03
N HIS A 55 0.50 6.07 -4.98
CA HIS A 55 -0.58 7.05 -4.92
C HIS A 55 -1.46 6.85 -3.68
N ILE A 56 -1.90 5.62 -3.41
CA ILE A 56 -2.76 5.31 -2.27
C ILE A 56 -2.10 5.69 -0.94
N LEU A 57 -0.81 5.37 -0.78
CA LEU A 57 -0.07 5.53 0.48
C LEU A 57 0.62 6.89 0.65
N CYS A 58 1.01 7.56 -0.44
CA CYS A 58 1.91 8.71 -0.43
C CYS A 58 1.34 9.92 -1.19
N ASP A 59 0.88 9.73 -2.43
CA ASP A 59 0.56 10.89 -3.29
C ASP A 59 -0.90 11.36 -3.19
N CYS A 60 -1.84 10.54 -2.69
CA CYS A 60 -3.27 10.86 -2.74
C CYS A 60 -3.63 11.99 -1.76
N PRO A 61 -4.00 13.20 -2.23
CA PRO A 61 -4.36 14.32 -1.36
C PRO A 61 -5.59 14.01 -0.50
N HIS A 62 -6.53 13.23 -1.02
CA HIS A 62 -7.72 12.82 -0.28
C HIS A 62 -7.42 11.89 0.90
N SER A 63 -6.22 11.30 0.92
CA SER A 63 -5.72 10.50 2.04
C SER A 63 -4.90 11.31 3.05
N ASN A 64 -4.62 12.60 2.82
CA ASN A 64 -3.78 13.41 3.73
C ASN A 64 -4.31 13.41 5.16
N HIS A 65 -5.62 13.64 5.36
CA HIS A 65 -6.21 13.64 6.71
C HIS A 65 -6.04 12.29 7.41
N LEU A 66 -6.17 11.18 6.67
CA LEU A 66 -6.02 9.85 7.22
C LEU A 66 -4.55 9.54 7.53
N ARG A 67 -3.62 9.99 6.68
CA ARG A 67 -2.17 9.88 6.89
C ARG A 67 -1.73 10.68 8.10
N HIS A 68 -2.18 11.92 8.22
CA HIS A 68 -1.89 12.75 9.40
C HIS A 68 -2.48 12.13 10.68
N ARG A 69 -3.68 11.54 10.62
CA ARG A 69 -4.26 10.86 11.79
C ARG A 69 -3.54 9.58 12.21
N LEU A 70 -3.04 8.79 11.25
CA LEU A 70 -2.44 7.49 11.54
C LEU A 70 -0.92 7.58 11.73
N PHE A 71 -0.23 8.33 10.88
CA PHE A 71 1.23 8.42 10.85
C PHE A 71 1.78 9.72 11.42
N ASN A 72 0.91 10.70 11.73
CA ASN A 72 1.30 12.04 12.17
C ASN A 72 2.28 12.76 11.22
N SER A 73 2.29 12.34 9.95
CA SER A 73 3.12 12.88 8.88
C SER A 73 2.32 12.99 7.59
N VAL A 74 2.53 14.10 6.89
CA VAL A 74 1.99 14.36 5.54
C VAL A 74 2.91 13.84 4.45
N ASP A 75 4.22 13.88 4.68
CA ASP A 75 5.22 13.34 3.76
C ASP A 75 5.54 11.89 4.12
N PHE A 76 5.09 11.00 3.24
CA PHE A 76 5.25 9.57 3.40
C PHE A 76 5.88 9.05 2.13
N THR A 77 7.03 8.39 2.22
CA THR A 77 7.69 7.80 1.06
C THR A 77 7.58 6.29 1.14
N ILE A 78 7.41 5.61 0.00
CA ILE A 78 7.45 4.14 -0.08
C ILE A 78 8.68 3.59 0.64
N THR A 79 9.84 4.23 0.55
CA THR A 79 11.05 3.82 1.29
C THR A 79 10.87 3.78 2.80
N SER A 80 10.17 4.75 3.39
CA SER A 80 9.89 4.77 4.84
C SER A 80 9.02 3.58 5.25
N ILE A 81 8.05 3.22 4.41
CA ILE A 81 7.16 2.06 4.55
C ILE A 81 7.98 0.76 4.50
N LEU A 82 8.87 0.66 3.51
CA LEU A 82 9.70 -0.51 3.26
C LEU A 82 10.76 -0.73 4.36
N ASN A 83 11.37 0.35 4.84
CA ASN A 83 12.43 0.36 5.86
C ASN A 83 11.94 0.03 7.27
N ASN A 84 10.68 -0.39 7.43
CA ASN A 84 10.10 -0.73 8.73
C ASN A 84 10.10 0.44 9.73
N SER A 85 10.30 1.67 9.23
CA SER A 85 10.28 2.89 10.05
C SER A 85 8.86 3.25 10.51
N ILE A 86 7.85 2.64 9.91
CA ILE A 86 6.44 2.82 10.25
C ILE A 86 5.83 1.51 10.73
N ASN A 87 5.01 1.61 11.79
CA ASN A 87 4.26 0.49 12.33
C ASN A 87 3.35 -0.14 11.26
N SER A 88 3.58 -1.42 10.97
CA SER A 88 2.78 -2.20 10.03
C SER A 88 1.29 -2.15 10.36
N SER A 89 0.94 -2.22 11.65
CA SER A 89 -0.46 -2.16 12.13
C SER A 89 -1.19 -0.90 11.68
N LEU A 90 -0.52 0.26 11.64
CA LEU A 90 -1.12 1.52 11.17
C LEU A 90 -1.35 1.49 9.65
N VAL A 91 -0.45 0.88 8.90
CA VAL A 91 -0.57 0.72 7.45
C VAL A 91 -1.72 -0.24 7.11
N PHE A 92 -1.86 -1.34 7.86
CA PHE A 92 -3.03 -2.20 7.77
C PHE A 92 -4.33 -1.45 8.04
N LYS A 93 -4.36 -0.63 9.09
CA LYS A 93 -5.52 0.18 9.43
C LYS A 93 -5.86 1.18 8.32
N PHE A 94 -4.86 1.83 7.72
CA PHE A 94 -5.03 2.74 6.60
C PHE A 94 -5.65 2.03 5.37
N ILE A 95 -5.09 0.88 4.98
CA ILE A 95 -5.56 0.10 3.82
C ILE A 95 -6.96 -0.47 4.08
N SER A 96 -7.23 -0.90 5.32
CA SER A 96 -8.55 -1.37 5.76
C SER A 96 -9.60 -0.27 5.64
N ILE A 97 -9.31 0.93 6.13
CA ILE A 97 -10.22 2.09 6.06
C ILE A 97 -10.51 2.48 4.61
N LYS A 98 -9.53 2.33 3.71
CA LYS A 98 -9.72 2.60 2.27
C LYS A 98 -10.40 1.45 1.53
N GLY A 99 -10.59 0.29 2.14
CA GLY A 99 -11.22 -0.88 1.51
C GLY A 99 -10.32 -1.65 0.53
N PHE A 100 -9.01 -1.35 0.48
CA PHE A 100 -8.10 -1.97 -0.49
C PHE A 100 -7.53 -3.32 -0.03
N ILE A 101 -7.83 -3.78 1.20
CA ILE A 101 -7.32 -5.04 1.75
C ILE A 101 -7.65 -6.25 0.85
N HIS A 102 -8.83 -6.29 0.23
CA HIS A 102 -9.24 -7.41 -0.63
C HIS A 102 -8.58 -7.41 -2.02
N HIS A 103 -7.86 -6.34 -2.34
CA HIS A 103 -7.32 -6.09 -3.66
C HIS A 103 -5.77 -6.10 -3.72
N ILE A 104 -5.13 -6.36 -2.58
CA ILE A 104 -3.68 -6.50 -2.42
C ILE A 104 -3.36 -7.96 -2.15
#